data_AF-A0A4V2SVW4-F1
#
_entry.id   AF-A0A4V2SVW4-F1
#
_cell.length_a   1.000
_cell.length_b   1.000
_cell.length_c   1.000
_cell.angle_alpha   90.00
_cell.angle_beta   90.00
_cell.angle_gamma   90.00
#
_symmetry.space_group_name_H-M   'P 1'
#
loop_
_entity.id
_entity.type
_entity.pdbx_description
1 polymer ?
#
loop_
_entity_poly.entity_id
_entity_poly.type
_entity_poly.pdbx_seq_one_letter_code
_entity_poly.pdbx_strand_id
1 'polypeptide(L)'
;MNKQVFLIALTAAFVAAGCSVNVDQDALTQKANELKQQAQETLNQLQQDSQLTQKLMDAAHVGQTEVNSFLSDLMQDPTTQQAIDQLGYDVVIGIIQQQVMENNGVIEGSVLNMIRQELENRMGQ
;
A
#
# COMPACT_ATOMS: atom_id res chain seq x y z
N MET A 1 18.96 -13.87 -29.99
CA MET A 1 20.04 -13.84 -28.98
C MET A 1 20.69 -12.47 -29.09
N ASN A 2 20.76 -11.57 -28.11
CA ASN A 2 20.66 -11.68 -26.65
C ASN A 2 20.15 -10.36 -26.04
N LYS A 3 19.48 -10.50 -24.89
CA LYS A 3 19.07 -9.48 -23.94
C LYS A 3 20.28 -8.82 -23.26
N GLN A 4 20.22 -7.51 -23.01
CA GLN A 4 20.88 -6.77 -21.91
C GLN A 4 19.97 -5.56 -21.65
N VAL A 5 18.99 -5.55 -20.75
CA VAL A 5 19.08 -5.44 -19.28
C VAL A 5 20.35 -4.73 -18.82
N PHE A 6 20.23 -3.42 -18.58
CA PHE A 6 21.12 -2.70 -17.69
C PHE A 6 20.27 -1.90 -16.71
N LEU A 7 20.23 -2.39 -15.46
CA LEU A 7 19.87 -1.61 -14.29
C LEU A 7 20.75 -0.35 -14.25
N ILE A 8 20.13 0.82 -14.24
CA ILE A 8 20.75 2.06 -13.76
C ILE A 8 19.96 2.40 -12.49
N ALA A 9 20.32 1.79 -11.37
CA ALA A 9 21.26 2.41 -10.44
C ALA A 9 20.73 3.76 -9.97
N LEU A 10 20.04 3.67 -8.82
CA LEU A 10 19.69 4.75 -7.91
C LEU A 10 20.97 5.45 -7.43
N THR A 11 21.65 6.19 -8.31
CA THR A 11 22.84 6.96 -7.96
C THR A 11 22.45 8.43 -7.86
N ALA A 12 22.18 8.82 -6.62
CA ALA A 12 22.56 10.09 -6.02
C ALA A 12 23.10 11.14 -7.02
N ALA A 13 22.20 11.87 -7.66
CA ALA A 13 22.50 13.19 -8.21
C ALA A 13 22.52 14.23 -7.07
N PHE A 14 23.39 14.02 -6.09
CA PHE A 14 23.87 15.06 -5.19
C PHE A 14 25.19 15.56 -5.75
N VAL A 15 25.16 16.31 -6.86
CA VAL A 15 26.34 17.07 -7.29
C VAL A 15 25.90 18.43 -7.80
N ALA A 16 26.09 19.43 -6.94
CA ALA A 16 26.77 20.68 -7.26
C ALA A 16 26.49 21.30 -8.65
N ALA A 17 25.22 21.58 -8.93
CA ALA A 17 24.86 22.71 -9.77
C ALA A 17 24.00 23.63 -8.91
N GLY A 18 24.42 24.90 -8.76
CA GLY A 18 23.73 25.92 -7.98
C GLY A 18 22.37 26.33 -8.57
N CYS A 19 21.45 25.38 -8.68
CA CYS A 19 20.03 25.65 -8.67
C CYS A 19 19.60 25.36 -7.23
N SER A 20 19.21 26.41 -6.50
CA SER A 20 18.41 26.28 -5.29
C SER A 20 17.14 25.52 -5.67
N VAL A 21 17.20 24.19 -5.66
CA VAL A 21 16.01 23.38 -5.50
C VAL A 21 15.63 23.63 -4.06
N ASN A 22 14.88 24.72 -3.86
CA ASN A 22 14.01 24.85 -2.71
C ASN A 22 13.09 23.65 -2.85
N VAL A 23 13.52 22.51 -2.31
CA VAL A 23 12.62 21.42 -2.02
C VAL A 23 11.72 22.06 -0.99
N ASP A 24 10.58 22.59 -1.44
CA ASP A 24 9.61 23.27 -0.59
C ASP A 24 9.29 22.28 0.52
N GLN A 25 9.93 22.50 1.66
CA GLN A 25 9.77 21.66 2.83
C GLN A 25 8.31 21.72 3.27
N ASP A 26 7.65 22.83 2.96
CA ASP A 26 6.21 23.04 3.05
C ASP A 26 5.43 22.10 2.12
N ALA A 27 5.83 21.90 0.86
CA ALA A 27 5.13 20.98 -0.05
C ALA A 27 5.30 19.51 0.35
N LEU A 28 6.48 19.12 0.84
CA LEU A 28 6.70 17.78 1.39
C LEU A 28 5.92 17.55 2.69
N THR A 29 5.87 18.57 3.56
CA THR A 29 5.12 18.53 4.82
C THR A 29 3.62 18.51 4.56
N GLN A 30 3.14 19.27 3.58
CA GLN A 30 1.74 19.30 3.16
C GLN A 30 1.33 17.94 2.57
N LYS A 31 2.11 17.36 1.67
CA LYS A 31 1.87 16.00 1.17
C LYS A 31 1.91 14.95 2.27
N ALA A 32 2.85 15.04 3.20
CA ALA A 32 2.92 14.10 4.32
C ALA A 32 1.69 14.20 5.24
N ASN A 33 1.16 15.41 5.45
CA ASN A 33 -0.06 15.64 6.21
C ASN A 33 -1.30 15.14 5.46
N GLU A 34 -1.39 15.38 4.16
CA GLU A 34 -2.46 14.85 3.30
C GLU A 34 -2.48 13.31 3.32
N LEU A 35 -1.31 12.67 3.15
CA LEU A 35 -1.16 11.21 3.25
C LEU A 35 -1.57 10.68 4.62
N LYS A 36 -1.19 11.36 5.72
CA LYS A 36 -1.62 10.96 7.06
C LYS A 36 -3.12 11.05 7.23
N GLN A 37 -3.74 12.11 6.71
CA GLN A 37 -5.17 12.36 6.83
C GLN A 37 -5.96 11.34 6.00
N GLN A 38 -5.52 11.06 4.77
CA GLN A 38 -6.07 9.99 3.94
C GLN A 38 -5.91 8.61 4.56
N ALA A 39 -4.74 8.29 5.13
CA ALA A 39 -4.55 7.03 5.83
C ALA A 39 -5.53 6.91 7.00
N GLN A 40 -5.75 7.99 7.75
CA GLN A 40 -6.71 8.02 8.85
C GLN A 40 -8.17 7.83 8.36
N GLU A 41 -8.55 8.50 7.28
CA GLU A 41 -9.89 8.38 6.68
C GLU A 41 -10.13 6.99 6.09
N THR A 42 -9.14 6.46 5.40
CA THR A 42 -9.13 5.10 4.86
C THR A 42 -9.26 4.07 5.98
N LEU A 43 -8.50 4.23 7.07
CA LEU A 43 -8.61 3.39 8.27
C LEU A 43 -10.00 3.49 8.89
N ASN A 44 -10.59 4.68 8.96
CA ASN A 44 -11.95 4.86 9.46
C ASN A 44 -12.99 4.18 8.56
N GLN A 45 -12.85 4.29 7.23
CA GLN A 45 -13.71 3.57 6.28
C GLN A 45 -13.58 2.06 6.43
N LEU A 46 -12.35 1.57 6.62
CA LEU A 46 -12.07 0.15 6.87
C LEU A 46 -12.67 -0.37 8.17
N GLN A 47 -12.56 0.41 9.24
CA GLN A 47 -13.19 0.08 10.53
C GLN A 47 -14.71 0.04 10.43
N GLN A 48 -15.29 0.81 9.51
CA GLN A 48 -16.72 0.79 9.22
C GLN A 48 -17.11 -0.31 8.22
N ASP A 49 -16.16 -0.83 7.44
CA ASP A 49 -16.34 -1.96 6.52
C ASP A 49 -16.32 -3.31 7.27
N SER A 50 -17.35 -3.48 8.10
CA SER A 50 -17.64 -4.72 8.82
C SER A 50 -17.74 -5.94 7.89
N GLN A 51 -18.07 -5.76 6.60
CA GLN A 51 -18.17 -6.86 5.65
C GLN A 51 -16.79 -7.37 5.23
N LEU A 52 -15.85 -6.47 4.95
CA LEU A 52 -14.47 -6.83 4.68
C LEU A 52 -13.84 -7.54 5.88
N THR A 53 -13.96 -6.97 7.08
CA THR A 53 -13.42 -7.58 8.30
C THR A 53 -13.99 -8.98 8.52
N GLN A 54 -15.31 -9.16 8.38
CA GLN A 54 -15.94 -10.47 8.53
C GLN A 54 -15.46 -11.47 7.48
N LYS A 55 -15.38 -11.06 6.20
CA LYS A 55 -14.88 -11.93 5.12
C LYS A 55 -13.46 -12.41 5.36
N LEU A 56 -12.59 -11.53 5.85
CA LEU A 56 -11.22 -11.89 6.16
C LEU A 56 -11.15 -12.78 7.41
N MET A 57 -11.96 -12.53 8.43
CA MET A 57 -12.07 -13.42 9.59
C MET A 57 -12.53 -14.82 9.17
N ASP A 58 -13.54 -14.91 8.30
CA ASP A 58 -14.08 -16.17 7.81
C ASP A 58 -13.07 -16.92 6.92
N ALA A 59 -12.35 -16.20 6.04
CA ALA A 59 -11.32 -16.80 5.19
C ALA A 59 -10.13 -17.29 6.02
N ALA A 60 -9.66 -16.47 6.95
CA ALA A 60 -8.46 -16.71 7.75
C ALA A 60 -8.66 -17.57 8.99
N HIS A 61 -9.92 -17.77 9.40
CA HIS A 61 -10.26 -18.41 10.67
C HIS A 61 -9.56 -17.75 11.88
N VAL A 62 -9.38 -16.42 11.83
CA VAL A 62 -8.75 -15.63 12.90
C VAL A 62 -9.74 -14.66 13.54
N GLY A 63 -9.35 -14.10 14.69
CA GLY A 63 -10.14 -13.12 15.40
C GLY A 63 -10.18 -11.76 14.69
N GLN A 64 -11.16 -10.94 15.08
CA GLN A 64 -11.30 -9.57 14.59
C GLN A 64 -10.05 -8.72 14.88
N THR A 65 -9.40 -8.96 16.01
CA THR A 65 -8.18 -8.23 16.41
C THR A 65 -7.04 -8.45 15.42
N GLU A 66 -6.78 -9.70 15.02
CA GLU A 66 -5.74 -10.05 14.05
C GLU A 66 -6.03 -9.43 12.69
N VAL A 67 -7.28 -9.53 12.21
CA VAL A 67 -7.69 -8.91 10.93
C VAL A 67 -7.53 -7.39 10.98
N ASN A 68 -7.98 -6.74 12.05
CA ASN A 68 -7.87 -5.29 12.18
C ASN A 68 -6.41 -4.83 12.24
N SER A 69 -5.54 -5.59 12.93
CA SER A 69 -4.11 -5.30 12.95
C SER A 69 -3.51 -5.39 11.55
N PHE A 70 -3.82 -6.46 10.81
CA PHE A 70 -3.34 -6.66 9.45
C PHE A 70 -3.81 -5.58 8.48
N LEU A 71 -5.10 -5.25 8.50
CA LEU A 71 -5.65 -4.19 7.65
C LEU A 71 -5.07 -2.82 8.03
N SER A 72 -4.85 -2.59 9.32
CA SER A 72 -4.19 -1.37 9.80
C SER A 72 -2.76 -1.25 9.27
N ASP A 73 -1.97 -2.33 9.35
CA ASP A 73 -0.60 -2.35 8.84
C ASP A 73 -0.56 -2.15 7.31
N LEU A 74 -1.49 -2.78 6.59
CA LEU A 74 -1.67 -2.58 5.14
C LEU A 74 -2.00 -1.14 4.80
N MET A 75 -2.93 -0.51 5.51
CA MET A 75 -3.34 0.85 5.19
C MET A 75 -2.34 1.91 5.62
N GLN A 76 -1.51 1.64 6.62
CA GLN A 76 -0.41 2.55 6.96
C GLN A 76 0.74 2.45 5.97
N ASP A 77 0.74 1.43 5.11
CA ASP A 77 1.76 1.26 4.08
C ASP A 77 1.63 2.32 2.97
N PRO A 78 2.72 3.03 2.62
CA PRO A 78 2.70 4.05 1.58
C PRO A 78 2.29 3.51 0.20
N THR A 79 2.66 2.28 -0.14
CA THR A 79 2.30 1.66 -1.42
C THR A 79 0.79 1.42 -1.50
N THR A 80 0.17 1.02 -0.39
CA THR A 80 -1.29 0.86 -0.32
C THR A 80 -2.00 2.21 -0.47
N GLN A 81 -1.55 3.25 0.23
CA GLN A 81 -2.13 4.59 0.09
C GLN A 81 -2.01 5.11 -1.35
N GLN A 82 -0.84 4.96 -1.95
CA GLN A 82 -0.63 5.33 -3.35
C GLN A 82 -1.51 4.52 -4.31
N ALA A 83 -1.73 3.23 -4.03
CA ALA A 83 -2.61 2.39 -4.82
C ALA A 83 -4.09 2.80 -4.68
N ILE A 84 -4.52 3.26 -3.51
CA ILE A 84 -5.87 3.79 -3.31
C ILE A 84 -6.06 5.05 -4.16
N ASP A 85 -5.08 5.94 -4.19
CA ASP A 85 -5.15 7.17 -4.98
C ASP A 85 -5.21 6.89 -6.49
N GLN A 86 -4.48 5.87 -6.98
CA GLN A 86 -4.38 5.56 -8.41
C GLN A 86 -5.47 4.61 -8.92
N LEU A 87 -5.79 3.57 -8.15
CA LEU A 87 -6.67 2.47 -8.55
C LEU A 87 -8.07 2.60 -7.93
N GLY A 88 -8.20 3.35 -6.84
CA GLY A 88 -9.42 3.46 -6.05
C GLY A 88 -9.50 2.45 -4.91
N TYR A 89 -10.15 2.85 -3.82
CA TYR A 89 -10.29 2.07 -2.58
C TYR A 89 -10.88 0.66 -2.83
N ASP A 90 -11.99 0.55 -3.56
CA ASP A 90 -12.68 -0.72 -3.79
C ASP A 90 -11.79 -1.74 -4.53
N VAL A 91 -10.94 -1.27 -5.46
CA VAL A 91 -10.02 -2.12 -6.21
C VAL A 91 -8.93 -2.66 -5.29
N VAL A 92 -8.35 -1.79 -4.45
CA VAL A 92 -7.34 -2.17 -3.47
C VAL A 92 -7.89 -3.18 -2.46
N ILE A 93 -9.09 -2.94 -1.94
CA ILE A 93 -9.78 -3.88 -1.05
C ILE A 93 -10.04 -5.23 -1.74
N GLY A 94 -10.45 -5.23 -3.00
CA GLY A 94 -10.64 -6.45 -3.79
C GLY A 94 -9.36 -7.27 -3.91
N ILE A 95 -8.22 -6.61 -4.15
CA ILE A 95 -6.91 -7.26 -4.22
C ILE A 95 -6.53 -7.87 -2.87
N ILE A 96 -6.73 -7.15 -1.76
CA ILE A 96 -6.47 -7.65 -0.41
C ILE A 96 -7.29 -8.91 -0.13
N GLN A 97 -8.60 -8.87 -0.40
CA GLN A 97 -9.49 -10.02 -0.21
C GLN A 97 -9.04 -11.22 -1.05
N GLN A 98 -8.74 -10.99 -2.32
CA GLN A 98 -8.30 -12.03 -3.25
C GLN A 98 -7.01 -12.69 -2.74
N GLN A 99 -6.00 -11.91 -2.37
CA GLN A 99 -4.72 -12.45 -1.91
C GLN A 99 -4.85 -13.24 -0.61
N VAL A 100 -5.65 -12.77 0.34
CA VAL A 100 -5.89 -13.53 1.57
C VAL A 100 -6.61 -14.85 1.27
N MET A 101 -7.64 -14.84 0.40
CA MET A 101 -8.35 -16.06 0.02
C MET A 101 -7.46 -17.05 -0.75
N GLU A 102 -6.66 -16.58 -1.72
CA GLU A 102 -5.74 -17.42 -2.50
C GLU A 102 -4.64 -18.05 -1.65
N ASN A 103 -4.29 -17.41 -0.53
CA ASN A 103 -3.32 -17.91 0.43
C ASN A 103 -3.97 -18.68 1.59
N ASN A 104 -5.12 -19.33 1.36
CA ASN A 104 -5.86 -20.12 2.35
C ASN A 104 -6.21 -19.35 3.63
N GLY A 105 -6.44 -18.04 3.50
CA GLY A 105 -6.73 -17.18 4.64
C GLY A 105 -5.51 -16.85 5.50
N VAL A 106 -4.28 -17.08 5.02
CA VAL A 106 -3.10 -16.67 5.79
C VAL A 106 -3.04 -15.14 5.87
N ILE A 107 -2.90 -14.62 7.09
CA ILE A 107 -2.78 -13.19 7.38
C ILE A 107 -1.44 -12.97 8.07
N GLU A 108 -0.37 -13.05 7.28
CA GLU A 108 1.02 -12.96 7.76
C GLU A 108 1.87 -12.07 6.84
N GLY A 109 3.10 -11.78 7.26
CA GLY A 109 4.01 -10.89 6.51
C GLY A 109 4.30 -11.32 5.06
N SER A 110 4.21 -12.61 4.74
CA SER A 110 4.33 -13.12 3.37
C SER A 110 3.18 -12.64 2.47
N VAL A 111 1.95 -12.67 2.98
CA VAL A 111 0.75 -12.20 2.28
C VAL A 111 0.73 -10.69 2.15
N LEU A 112 1.23 -9.95 3.16
CA LEU A 112 1.45 -8.50 3.05
C LEU A 112 2.34 -8.15 1.86
N ASN A 113 3.45 -8.86 1.67
CA ASN A 113 4.35 -8.62 0.55
C ASN A 113 3.73 -8.99 -0.80
N MET A 114 2.94 -10.07 -0.86
CA MET A 114 2.21 -10.44 -2.08
C MET A 114 1.17 -9.38 -2.46
N ILE A 115 0.44 -8.85 -1.48
CA ILE A 115 -0.50 -7.74 -1.70
C ILE A 115 0.25 -6.51 -2.22
N ARG A 116 1.34 -6.08 -1.57
CA ARG A 116 2.15 -4.94 -2.05
C ARG A 116 2.61 -5.12 -3.48
N GLN A 117 3.15 -6.30 -3.80
CA GLN A 117 3.65 -6.60 -5.14
C GLN A 117 2.53 -6.58 -6.18
N GLU A 118 1.35 -7.09 -5.86
CA GLU A 118 0.20 -7.02 -6.75
C GLU A 118 -0.28 -5.58 -6.95
N LEU A 119 -0.33 -4.76 -5.89
CA LEU A 119 -0.67 -3.35 -5.99
C LEU A 119 0.32 -2.59 -6.88
N GLU A 120 1.62 -2.81 -6.71
CA GLU A 120 2.67 -2.24 -7.58
C GLU A 120 2.49 -2.68 -9.03
N ASN A 121 2.20 -3.96 -9.28
CA ASN A 121 1.95 -4.48 -10.62
C ASN A 121 0.74 -3.81 -11.29
N ARG A 122 -0.30 -3.48 -10.52
CA ARG A 122 -1.51 -2.83 -11.06
C ARG A 122 -1.35 -1.34 -11.28
N MET A 123 -0.60 -0.66 -10.43
CA MET A 123 -0.25 0.75 -10.63
C MET A 123 0.69 0.96 -11.83
N GLY A 124 1.51 -0.04 -12.16
CA GLY A 124 2.44 0.01 -13.29
C GLY A 124 1.83 -0.31 -14.66
N GLN A 125 0.55 -0.69 -14.73
CA GLN A 125 -0.18 -1.04 -15.96
C GLN A 125 -1.06 0.12 -16.43
#